data_AF-A0A8S3A157-F1
#
_entry.id   AF-A0A8S3A157-F1
#
_cell.length_a   1.000
_cell.length_b   1.000
_cell.length_c   1.000
_cell.angle_alpha   90.00
_cell.angle_beta   90.00
_cell.angle_gamma   90.00
#
_symmetry.space_group_name_H-M   'P 1'
#
loop_
_entity.id
_entity.type
_entity.pdbx_description
1 polymer ?
#
loop_
_entity_poly.entity_id
_entity_poly.type
_entity_poly.pdbx_seq_one_letter_code
_entity_poly.pdbx_strand_id
1 'polypeptide(L)'
;MYDENEGVEILETTKLSPIPIAQVTSPDDGKKSKDKQEKKGVFRCEWLTEFNFLKEYKPDKSKATCIACNSQFSVHYGGKTDVVQHSKSKQHKTNMLTFSVDRQLITTTMKPTREKEEVAATEATLVYHGVKHRISYVAQQCTTNVLKILFASSPIAKSLSCAKTKASAIATD
;
A
#
# COMPACT_ATOMS: atom_id res chain seq x y z
N MET A 1 0.30 29.52 39.65
CA MET A 1 -0.63 30.65 39.52
C MET A 1 -0.12 31.52 38.39
N TYR A 2 -0.66 31.33 37.20
CA TYR A 2 -1.11 32.36 36.26
C TYR A 2 -2.13 31.64 35.37
N ASP A 3 -3.39 31.89 35.69
CA ASP A 3 -4.56 31.69 34.85
C ASP A 3 -4.45 32.58 33.62
N GLU A 4 -4.90 32.07 32.47
CA GLU A 4 -5.69 32.85 31.51
C GLU A 4 -6.46 31.89 30.60
N ASN A 5 -7.72 31.71 30.98
CA ASN A 5 -8.83 31.28 30.14
C ASN A 5 -9.06 32.34 29.05
N GLU A 6 -9.05 31.96 27.79
CA GLU A 6 -9.91 32.58 26.78
C GLU A 6 -10.65 31.49 26.02
N GLY A 7 -11.97 31.57 26.09
CA GLY A 7 -12.89 30.63 25.48
C GLY A 7 -13.14 30.93 24.01
N VAL A 8 -13.51 29.89 23.28
CA VAL A 8 -14.29 29.98 22.05
C VAL A 8 -15.30 28.84 22.07
N GLU A 9 -16.52 29.13 22.51
CA GLU A 9 -17.72 28.46 21.95
C GLU A 9 -17.78 28.85 20.48
N ILE A 10 -18.00 27.90 19.56
CA ILE A 10 -19.28 27.75 18.85
C ILE A 10 -19.28 26.58 17.83
N LEU A 11 -20.42 25.88 17.83
CA LEU A 11 -21.15 25.25 16.71
C LEU A 11 -20.94 23.76 16.38
N GLU A 12 -22.07 23.08 16.60
CA GLU A 12 -22.48 21.73 16.29
C GLU A 12 -22.69 21.49 14.77
N THR A 13 -22.52 20.22 14.40
CA THR A 13 -23.10 19.53 13.23
C THR A 13 -22.73 19.99 11.81
N THR A 14 -22.03 19.13 11.07
CA THR A 14 -22.54 18.67 9.77
C THR A 14 -21.86 17.38 9.31
N LYS A 15 -22.70 16.39 8.98
CA LYS A 15 -22.34 15.12 8.35
C LYS A 15 -21.73 15.40 6.98
N LEU A 16 -20.51 14.95 6.71
CA LEU A 16 -19.99 14.88 5.35
C LEU A 16 -20.73 13.77 4.59
N SER A 17 -21.53 14.19 3.62
CA SER A 17 -22.07 13.36 2.55
C SER A 17 -20.99 13.03 1.51
N PRO A 18 -21.12 11.90 0.78
CA PRO A 18 -20.13 11.48 -0.21
C PRO A 18 -20.03 12.43 -1.41
N ILE A 19 -18.78 12.64 -1.84
CA ILE A 19 -18.38 13.48 -2.97
C ILE A 19 -18.98 12.93 -4.28
N PRO A 20 -19.63 13.77 -5.12
CA PRO A 20 -20.11 13.36 -6.43
C PRO A 20 -18.95 13.24 -7.42
N ILE A 21 -18.82 12.08 -8.06
CA ILE A 21 -17.90 11.89 -9.18
C ILE A 21 -18.52 12.56 -10.41
N ALA A 22 -17.83 13.60 -10.88
CA ALA A 22 -18.16 14.35 -12.08
C ALA A 22 -18.23 13.43 -13.31
N GLN A 23 -19.33 13.57 -14.04
CA GLN A 23 -19.51 13.00 -15.37
C GLN A 23 -18.61 13.76 -16.34
N VAL A 24 -17.63 13.07 -16.95
CA VAL A 24 -16.99 13.53 -18.17
C VAL A 24 -17.83 13.01 -19.33
N THR A 25 -18.60 13.92 -19.93
CA THR A 25 -19.25 13.76 -21.23
C THR A 25 -18.33 14.31 -22.32
N SER A 26 -18.20 13.60 -23.42
CA SER A 26 -17.75 14.08 -24.75
C SER A 26 -17.82 12.91 -25.75
N PRO A 27 -18.01 13.15 -27.05
CA PRO A 27 -19.34 13.02 -27.67
C PRO A 27 -19.46 11.81 -28.61
N ASP A 28 -20.72 11.42 -28.81
CA ASP A 28 -21.22 10.52 -29.85
C ASP A 28 -20.97 11.11 -31.25
N ASP A 29 -20.20 10.38 -32.07
CA ASP A 29 -20.33 10.43 -33.53
C ASP A 29 -20.46 9.00 -34.06
N GLY A 30 -21.70 8.66 -34.38
CA GLY A 30 -22.07 7.34 -34.87
C GLY A 30 -21.55 7.07 -36.28
N LYS A 31 -21.04 5.84 -36.47
CA LYS A 31 -21.18 5.10 -37.72
C LYS A 31 -21.35 3.62 -37.42
N LYS A 32 -22.60 3.15 -37.54
CA LYS A 32 -22.94 1.72 -37.65
C LYS A 32 -22.24 1.15 -38.89
N SER A 33 -21.51 0.04 -38.75
CA SER A 33 -21.60 -1.07 -39.71
C SER A 33 -20.70 -2.26 -39.34
N LYS A 34 -21.31 -3.45 -39.50
CA LYS A 34 -20.76 -4.81 -39.59
C LYS A 34 -20.47 -5.51 -38.26
N ASP A 35 -21.25 -6.57 -38.05
CA ASP A 35 -21.09 -7.62 -37.05
C ASP A 35 -19.61 -8.03 -36.95
N LYS A 36 -18.94 -7.52 -35.91
CA LYS A 36 -17.51 -7.73 -35.69
C LYS A 36 -17.37 -8.95 -34.81
N GLN A 37 -17.31 -10.11 -35.47
CA GLN A 37 -16.94 -11.39 -34.88
C GLN A 37 -15.86 -11.16 -33.81
N GLU A 38 -16.22 -11.43 -32.56
CA GLU A 38 -15.38 -11.15 -31.40
C GLU A 38 -13.98 -11.74 -31.61
N LYS A 39 -12.96 -10.88 -31.69
CA LYS A 39 -11.57 -11.34 -31.78
C LYS A 39 -11.22 -12.01 -30.45
N LYS A 40 -11.26 -13.33 -30.43
CA LYS A 40 -10.73 -14.18 -29.36
C LYS A 40 -9.23 -13.83 -29.21
N GLY A 41 -8.78 -13.58 -27.99
CA GLY A 41 -7.35 -13.50 -27.68
C GLY A 41 -6.77 -12.18 -27.17
N VAL A 42 -7.62 -11.24 -26.77
CA VAL A 42 -7.20 -9.99 -26.12
C VAL A 42 -7.86 -9.87 -24.75
N PHE A 43 -7.06 -9.52 -23.76
CA PHE A 43 -7.50 -9.17 -22.42
C PHE A 43 -8.47 -7.99 -22.46
N ARG A 44 -9.56 -8.07 -21.69
CA ARG A 44 -10.56 -7.00 -21.59
C ARG A 44 -10.64 -6.47 -20.16
N CYS A 45 -10.59 -5.15 -20.02
CA CYS A 45 -10.70 -4.49 -18.72
C CYS A 45 -12.04 -4.77 -18.02
N GLU A 46 -13.09 -5.06 -18.78
CA GLU A 46 -14.41 -5.48 -18.25
C GLU A 46 -14.30 -6.72 -17.35
N TRP A 47 -13.33 -7.61 -17.58
CA TRP A 47 -13.15 -8.80 -16.74
C TRP A 47 -12.66 -8.46 -15.33
N LEU A 48 -12.10 -7.26 -15.11
CA LEU A 48 -11.61 -6.83 -13.80
C LEU A 48 -12.75 -6.58 -12.80
N THR A 49 -13.95 -6.24 -13.27
CA THR A 49 -15.13 -6.09 -12.40
C THR A 49 -15.73 -7.44 -12.04
N GLU A 50 -15.60 -8.44 -12.91
CA GLU A 50 -16.10 -9.79 -12.69
C GLU A 50 -15.14 -10.67 -11.86
N PHE A 51 -13.83 -10.48 -12.01
CA PHE A 51 -12.79 -11.30 -11.38
C PHE A 51 -11.85 -10.45 -10.50
N ASN A 52 -12.10 -10.43 -9.20
CA ASN A 52 -11.33 -9.65 -8.22
C ASN A 52 -9.85 -10.06 -8.08
N PHE A 53 -9.47 -11.26 -8.54
CA PHE A 53 -8.11 -11.78 -8.51
C PHE A 53 -7.31 -11.46 -9.78
N LEU A 54 -7.95 -10.84 -10.78
CA LEU A 54 -7.37 -10.65 -12.11
C LEU A 54 -6.72 -9.27 -12.22
N LYS A 55 -5.59 -9.20 -12.92
CA LYS A 55 -4.89 -7.96 -13.25
C LYS A 55 -4.40 -8.01 -14.69
N GLU A 56 -4.44 -6.87 -15.38
CA GLU A 56 -3.87 -6.74 -16.71
C GLU A 56 -2.34 -6.90 -16.67
N TYR A 57 -1.81 -7.66 -17.63
CA TYR A 57 -0.39 -7.71 -17.90
C TYR A 57 -0.03 -6.69 -18.98
N LYS A 58 0.42 -5.50 -18.56
CA LYS A 58 0.68 -4.36 -19.44
C LYS A 58 1.57 -4.64 -20.67
N PRO A 59 2.64 -5.46 -20.60
CA PRO A 59 3.49 -5.64 -21.77
C PRO A 59 2.87 -6.56 -22.83
N ASP A 60 1.99 -7.51 -22.47
CA ASP A 60 1.28 -8.37 -23.43
C ASP A 60 -0.24 -8.42 -23.17
N LYS A 61 -1.03 -7.83 -24.08
CA LYS A 61 -2.50 -7.86 -24.02
C LYS A 61 -3.11 -9.26 -24.20
N SER A 62 -2.32 -10.27 -24.57
CA SER A 62 -2.77 -11.67 -24.67
C SER A 62 -2.50 -12.49 -23.41
N LYS A 63 -1.98 -11.86 -22.35
CA LYS A 63 -1.77 -12.49 -21.05
C LYS A 63 -2.54 -11.75 -19.96
N ALA A 64 -2.88 -12.49 -18.91
CA ALA A 64 -3.44 -11.96 -17.69
C ALA A 64 -2.61 -12.39 -16.49
N THR A 65 -2.60 -11.59 -15.44
CA THR A 65 -1.93 -11.91 -14.17
C THR A 65 -2.98 -12.23 -13.12
N CYS A 66 -2.82 -13.35 -12.43
CA CYS A 66 -3.57 -13.65 -11.22
C CYS A 66 -2.81 -13.13 -10.01
N ILE A 67 -3.46 -12.26 -9.22
CA ILE A 67 -2.90 -11.68 -8.00
C ILE A 67 -2.77 -12.76 -6.92
N ALA A 68 -3.77 -13.63 -6.77
CA ALA A 68 -3.74 -14.70 -5.78
C ALA A 68 -2.66 -15.74 -6.06
N CYS A 69 -2.41 -16.06 -7.34
CA CYS A 69 -1.39 -17.04 -7.72
C CYS A 69 0.00 -16.44 -7.97
N ASN A 70 0.11 -15.10 -7.99
CA ASN A 70 1.29 -14.38 -8.45
C ASN A 70 1.87 -14.93 -9.77
N SER A 71 0.98 -15.30 -10.70
CA SER A 71 1.35 -15.98 -11.95
C SER A 71 0.65 -15.39 -13.17
N GLN A 72 1.32 -15.49 -14.32
CA GLN A 72 0.81 -15.03 -15.61
C GLN A 72 0.29 -16.22 -16.41
N PHE A 73 -0.84 -16.06 -17.09
CA PHE A 73 -1.39 -17.07 -17.98
C PHE A 73 -1.91 -16.45 -19.27
N SER A 74 -1.94 -17.24 -20.34
CA SER A 74 -2.42 -16.79 -21.66
C SER A 74 -3.94 -16.77 -21.70
N VAL A 75 -4.50 -15.71 -22.28
CA VAL A 75 -5.92 -15.59 -22.63
C VAL A 75 -6.12 -15.57 -24.15
N HIS A 76 -5.07 -15.89 -24.91
CA HIS A 76 -5.04 -15.78 -26.37
C HIS A 76 -6.06 -16.71 -27.06
N TYR A 77 -6.25 -17.92 -26.53
CA TYR A 77 -7.02 -18.96 -27.23
C TYR A 77 -8.46 -19.04 -26.73
N GLY A 78 -8.67 -19.10 -25.42
CA GLY A 78 -9.99 -19.25 -24.80
C GLY A 78 -10.54 -17.95 -24.19
N GLY A 79 -9.74 -16.87 -24.12
CA GLY A 79 -10.19 -15.58 -23.62
C GLY A 79 -10.73 -15.69 -22.19
N LYS A 80 -12.02 -15.33 -22.00
CA LYS A 80 -12.70 -15.43 -20.71
C LYS A 80 -12.77 -16.87 -20.18
N THR A 81 -12.84 -17.87 -21.06
CA THR A 81 -12.84 -19.28 -20.66
C THR A 81 -11.53 -19.68 -19.97
N ASP A 82 -10.39 -19.13 -20.41
CA ASP A 82 -9.08 -19.40 -19.79
C ASP A 82 -9.04 -18.83 -18.35
N VAL A 83 -9.67 -17.67 -18.12
CA VAL A 83 -9.81 -17.07 -16.79
C VAL A 83 -10.68 -17.95 -15.88
N VAL A 84 -11.80 -18.46 -16.39
CA VAL A 84 -12.69 -19.38 -15.64
C VAL A 84 -12.02 -20.73 -15.39
N GLN A 85 -11.20 -21.22 -16.32
CA GLN A 85 -10.44 -22.45 -16.13
C GLN A 85 -9.36 -22.26 -15.08
N HIS A 86 -8.64 -21.13 -15.12
CA HIS A 86 -7.67 -20.76 -14.10
C HIS A 86 -8.31 -20.72 -12.70
N SER A 87 -9.49 -20.10 -12.55
CA SER A 87 -10.17 -20.00 -11.25
C SER A 87 -10.58 -21.37 -10.67
N LYS A 88 -10.81 -22.36 -11.54
CA LYS A 88 -11.13 -23.73 -11.13
C LYS A 88 -9.91 -24.57 -10.77
N SER A 89 -8.70 -24.12 -11.09
CA SER A 89 -7.47 -24.87 -10.84
C SER A 89 -7.24 -25.09 -9.35
N LYS A 90 -6.60 -26.22 -9.00
CA LYS A 90 -6.29 -26.58 -7.60
C LYS A 90 -5.42 -25.50 -6.94
N GLN A 91 -4.39 -25.05 -7.66
CA GLN A 91 -3.47 -24.01 -7.19
C GLN A 91 -4.22 -22.71 -6.86
N HIS A 92 -5.09 -22.25 -7.76
CA HIS A 92 -5.87 -21.04 -7.53
C HIS A 92 -6.78 -21.16 -6.30
N LYS A 93 -7.50 -22.28 -6.16
CA LYS A 93 -8.37 -22.51 -5.00
C LYS A 93 -7.61 -22.47 -3.67
N THR A 94 -6.45 -23.15 -3.60
CA THR A 94 -5.59 -23.12 -2.41
C THR A 94 -5.10 -21.72 -2.11
N ASN A 95 -4.62 -21.00 -3.13
CA ASN A 95 -4.10 -19.65 -2.96
C ASN A 95 -5.18 -18.63 -2.60
N MET A 96 -6.41 -18.79 -3.08
CA MET A 96 -7.52 -17.88 -2.71
C MET A 96 -7.90 -17.99 -1.23
N LEU A 97 -7.73 -19.16 -0.61
CA LEU A 97 -7.96 -19.35 0.82
C LEU A 97 -6.93 -18.57 1.64
N THR A 98 -5.65 -18.58 1.24
CA THR A 98 -4.58 -17.84 1.93
C THR A 98 -4.60 -16.35 1.61
N PHE A 99 -4.89 -15.99 0.35
CA PHE A 99 -4.92 -14.62 -0.14
C PHE A 99 -5.91 -13.73 0.62
N SER A 100 -7.05 -14.29 1.02
CA SER A 100 -8.07 -13.56 1.80
C SER A 100 -7.61 -13.28 3.24
N VAL A 101 -6.87 -14.21 3.84
CA VAL A 101 -6.33 -14.09 5.20
C VAL A 101 -5.13 -13.14 5.23
N ASP A 102 -4.20 -13.28 4.29
CA ASP A 102 -2.99 -12.45 4.21
C ASP A 102 -3.34 -10.98 4.04
N ARG A 103 -4.34 -10.64 3.20
CA ARG A 103 -4.75 -9.25 3.00
C ARG A 103 -5.26 -8.60 4.29
N GLN A 104 -5.99 -9.35 5.12
CA GLN A 104 -6.53 -8.85 6.39
C GLN A 104 -5.44 -8.70 7.47
N LEU A 105 -4.49 -9.65 7.51
CA LEU A 105 -3.34 -9.59 8.43
C LEU A 105 -2.40 -8.44 8.05
N ILE A 106 -2.07 -8.26 6.77
CA ILE A 106 -1.23 -7.17 6.29
C ILE A 106 -1.85 -5.81 6.65
N THR A 107 -3.15 -5.60 6.42
CA THR A 107 -3.79 -4.30 6.72
C THR A 107 -3.90 -3.96 8.20
N THR A 108 -3.94 -4.95 9.08
CA THR A 108 -4.12 -4.75 10.53
C THR A 108 -2.77 -4.67 11.26
N THR A 109 -1.77 -5.43 10.80
CA THR A 109 -0.44 -5.47 11.41
C THR A 109 0.51 -4.38 10.86
N MET A 110 0.28 -3.88 9.65
CA MET A 110 1.14 -2.88 9.00
C MET A 110 0.75 -1.43 9.26
N LYS A 111 -0.40 -1.14 9.88
CA LYS A 111 -0.65 0.23 10.34
C LYS A 111 0.33 0.53 11.47
N PRO A 112 1.25 1.50 11.31
CA PRO A 112 2.16 1.84 12.38
C PRO A 112 1.33 2.33 13.57
N THR A 113 1.62 1.80 14.76
CA THR A 113 1.06 2.35 15.98
C THR A 113 1.68 3.73 16.20
N ARG A 114 0.97 4.62 16.90
CA ARG A 114 1.50 5.93 17.27
C ARG A 114 2.90 5.85 17.89
N GLU A 115 3.13 4.87 18.77
CA GLU A 115 4.46 4.65 19.36
C GLU A 115 5.54 4.33 18.30
N LYS A 116 5.23 3.51 17.29
CA LYS A 116 6.17 3.19 16.21
C LYS A 116 6.47 4.42 15.35
N GLU A 117 5.48 5.29 15.12
CA GLU A 117 5.68 6.56 14.43
C GLU A 117 6.58 7.50 15.22
N GLU A 118 6.36 7.62 16.54
CA GLU A 118 7.19 8.43 17.44
C GLU A 118 8.64 7.90 17.50
N VAL A 119 8.83 6.58 17.54
CA VAL A 119 10.16 5.95 17.44
C VAL A 119 10.81 6.27 16.09
N ALA A 120 10.10 6.12 14.98
CA ALA A 120 10.63 6.41 13.65
C ALA A 120 11.04 7.89 13.51
N ALA A 121 10.21 8.82 14.00
CA ALA A 121 10.52 10.25 14.00
C ALA A 121 11.73 10.59 14.88
N THR A 122 11.86 9.95 16.04
CA THR A 122 13.02 10.12 16.93
C THR A 122 14.30 9.63 16.27
N GLU A 123 14.26 8.47 15.63
CA GLU A 123 15.41 7.92 14.91
C GLU A 123 15.79 8.79 13.70
N ALA A 124 14.81 9.25 12.91
CA ALA A 124 15.05 10.16 11.80
C ALA A 124 15.70 11.47 12.27
N THR A 125 15.25 12.02 13.41
CA THR A 125 15.85 13.21 14.02
C THR A 125 17.30 12.96 14.42
N LEU A 126 17.59 11.81 15.02
CA LEU A 126 18.95 11.44 15.42
C LEU A 126 19.88 11.26 14.21
N VAL A 127 19.39 10.63 13.14
CA VAL A 127 20.12 10.49 11.86
C VAL A 127 20.37 11.85 11.23
N TYR A 128 19.35 12.70 11.14
CA TYR A 128 19.47 14.04 10.59
C TYR A 128 20.51 14.88 11.35
N HIS A 129 20.44 14.88 12.68
CA HIS A 129 21.44 15.53 13.53
C HIS A 129 22.84 14.96 13.26
N GLY A 130 22.95 13.63 13.16
CA GLY A 130 24.21 12.95 12.85
C GLY A 130 24.80 13.39 11.52
N VAL A 131 24.01 13.39 10.44
CA VAL A 131 24.44 13.84 9.10
C VAL A 131 24.85 15.31 9.13
N LYS A 132 24.04 16.17 9.75
CA LYS A 132 24.31 17.61 9.87
C LYS A 132 25.65 17.90 10.56
N HIS A 133 25.98 17.13 11.59
CA HIS A 133 27.22 17.28 12.36
C HIS A 133 28.31 16.27 11.97
N ARG A 134 28.15 15.55 10.86
CA ARG A 134 29.09 14.53 10.36
C ARG A 134 29.49 13.50 11.41
N ILE A 135 28.54 13.13 12.28
CA ILE A 135 28.70 12.08 13.27
C ILE A 135 28.75 10.75 12.54
N SER A 136 29.74 9.91 12.88
CA SER A 136 29.85 8.59 12.27
C SER A 136 28.67 7.70 12.67
N TYR A 137 28.24 6.81 11.76
CA TYR A 137 27.18 5.84 12.09
C TYR A 137 27.56 4.89 13.23
N VAL A 138 28.86 4.69 13.48
CA VAL A 138 29.35 3.95 14.66
C VAL A 138 29.03 4.71 15.95
N ALA A 139 29.33 6.00 15.99
CA ALA A 139 29.01 6.84 17.13
C ALA A 139 27.50 6.94 17.33
N GLN A 140 26.72 7.08 16.25
CA GLN A 140 25.26 7.13 16.32
C GLN A 140 24.64 5.83 16.86
N GLN A 141 25.19 4.66 16.50
CA GLN A 141 24.80 3.38 17.09
C GLN A 141 25.13 3.32 18.59
N CYS A 142 26.27 3.87 19.01
CA CYS A 142 26.58 4.00 20.44
C CYS A 142 25.57 4.91 21.14
N THR A 143 25.21 6.05 20.53
CA THR A 143 24.22 6.99 21.05
C THR A 143 22.87 6.31 21.29
N THR A 144 22.36 5.49 20.37
CA THR A 144 21.07 4.80 20.59
C THR A 144 21.11 3.83 21.78
N ASN A 145 22.24 3.16 22.02
CA ASN A 145 22.42 2.33 23.22
C ASN A 145 22.49 3.16 24.51
N VAL A 146 23.18 4.30 24.48
CA VAL A 146 23.26 5.22 25.62
C VAL A 146 21.88 5.82 25.94
N LEU A 147 21.11 6.23 24.93
CA LEU A 147 19.75 6.77 25.10
C LEU A 147 18.81 5.77 25.79
N LYS A 148 18.94 4.46 25.50
CA LYS A 148 18.17 3.42 26.20
C LYS A 148 18.45 3.35 27.69
N ILE A 149 19.71 3.57 28.08
CA ILE A 149 20.15 3.53 29.48
C ILE A 149 19.72 4.82 30.19
N LEU A 150 19.96 5.98 29.56
CA LEU A 150 19.60 7.29 30.12
C LEU A 150 18.09 7.45 30.32
N PHE A 151 17.30 6.95 29.37
CA PHE A 151 15.84 7.08 29.37
C PHE A 151 15.17 5.71 29.58
N ALA A 152 15.63 4.96 30.58
CA ALA A 152 15.13 3.62 30.86
C ALA A 152 13.61 3.56 31.18
N SER A 153 13.01 4.65 31.65
CA SER A 153 11.54 4.73 31.87
C SER A 153 10.76 4.98 30.57
N SER A 154 11.39 5.47 29.51
CA SER A 154 10.70 5.81 28.26
C SER A 154 10.53 4.59 27.36
N PRO A 155 9.30 4.25 26.94
CA PRO A 155 9.07 3.16 25.98
C PRO A 155 9.70 3.46 24.62
N ILE A 156 9.65 4.72 24.16
CA ILE A 156 10.24 5.16 22.90
C ILE A 156 11.75 4.91 22.89
N ALA A 157 12.44 5.30 23.96
CA ALA A 157 13.90 5.14 24.06
C ALA A 157 14.31 3.66 24.04
N LYS A 158 13.60 2.80 24.77
CA LYS A 158 13.80 1.34 24.76
C LYS A 158 13.63 0.74 23.37
N SER A 159 12.66 1.23 22.61
CA SER A 159 12.30 0.77 21.27
C SER A 159 13.22 1.28 20.16
N LEU A 160 14.15 2.21 20.44
CA LEU A 160 15.15 2.65 19.46
C LEU A 160 15.97 1.46 18.96
N SER A 161 16.09 1.30 17.65
CA SER A 161 16.84 0.20 17.00
C SER A 161 17.74 0.71 15.87
N CYS A 162 17.87 2.02 15.72
CA CYS A 162 18.68 2.67 14.70
C CYS A 162 20.19 2.42 14.89
N ALA A 163 20.65 1.33 14.28
CA ALA A 163 22.06 1.02 14.05
C ALA A 163 22.51 1.50 12.66
N LYS A 164 23.73 1.16 12.24
CA LYS A 164 24.38 1.67 11.02
C LYS A 164 23.56 1.49 9.74
N THR A 165 23.02 0.30 9.51
CA THR A 165 22.27 -0.02 8.29
C THR A 165 20.98 0.78 8.20
N LYS A 166 20.23 0.85 9.30
CA LYS A 166 19.00 1.65 9.40
C LYS A 166 19.28 3.14 9.26
N ALA A 167 20.33 3.64 9.92
CA ALA A 167 20.75 5.03 9.83
C ALA A 167 21.18 5.42 8.40
N SER A 168 21.92 4.55 7.72
CA SER A 168 22.32 4.76 6.32
C SER A 168 21.12 4.77 5.38
N ALA A 169 20.15 3.86 5.59
CA ALA A 169 18.93 3.83 4.80
C ALA A 169 18.13 5.12 4.97
N ILE A 170 17.89 5.55 6.21
CA ILE A 170 17.16 6.80 6.52
C ILE A 170 17.87 8.04 5.93
N ALA A 171 19.20 8.07 5.93
CA ALA A 171 19.96 9.20 5.38
C ALA A 171 19.92 9.28 3.84
N THR A 172 19.52 8.19 3.16
CA THR A 172 19.52 8.09 1.69
C THR A 172 18.10 8.10 1.11
N ASP A 173 17.08 7.92 1.95
CA ASP A 173 15.65 7.98 1.60
C ASP A 173 15.23 9.40 1.18
#